data_AF-K2G0T4-F1
#
_entry.id   AF-K2G0T4-F1
#
_cell.length_a   1.000
_cell.length_b   1.000
_cell.length_c   1.000
_cell.angle_alpha   90.00
_cell.angle_beta   90.00
_cell.angle_gamma   90.00
#
_symmetry.space_group_name_H-M   'P 1'
#
loop_
_entity.id
_entity.type
_entity.pdbx_description
1 polymer ?
#
loop_
_entity_poly.entity_id
_entity_poly.type
_entity_poly.pdbx_seq_one_letter_code
_entity_poly.pdbx_strand_id
1 'polypeptide(L)'
;SARDSTRLSDMSNIAKWLSVFNASAWTYPKPDSSLNNITITASWTTIGYQWYAGPTVLGIVKLSNWWKDPLDQTHYTYSVNTSQSKFQLLGFLEDWSNVALSYAPHGISAFAGMTEGEVNADPSSYSGRYVLTKGDQLWVILNSWSMVPAQIVGTPIDILTTTWSYIVQFSNKDKINWTWSSLYIVSSTMKTWWSKFPWCDKYDVVIGSQTWARCNSVLWDWSEWGVNASGWIWTVSASIWCFNYAWVEDETNCVIWSIEMASSSKENSWSNASSISWTVDNVWWKFYTWDQAVKANNACPAWWHLPTDSEWSALELTLAPSCTDTSSVNTWRCAASWLGWQNNASKNSTDNIIRALDIPLWGIRDSDGITFRNRGHGARFWSSSASGSTYYGRFIGWSNAGVYRNLYDKSYGLSVRCLKN
;
A
#
# COMPACT_ATOMS: atom_id res chain seq x y z
N SER A 1 -19.29 18.02 -17.01
CA SER A 1 -20.52 17.39 -17.55
C SER A 1 -21.57 17.11 -16.46
N ALA A 2 -22.88 17.33 -16.72
CA ALA A 2 -23.98 16.98 -15.79
C ALA A 2 -24.11 15.46 -15.56
N ARG A 3 -23.77 14.66 -16.59
CA ARG A 3 -23.70 13.20 -16.49
C ARG A 3 -22.59 12.74 -15.54
N ASP A 4 -21.41 13.37 -15.61
CA ASP A 4 -20.30 13.04 -14.70
C ASP A 4 -20.60 13.42 -13.23
N SER A 5 -21.33 14.51 -13.00
CA SER A 5 -21.83 14.84 -11.66
C SER A 5 -22.78 13.76 -11.13
N THR A 6 -23.67 13.24 -11.99
CA THR A 6 -24.56 12.12 -11.67
C THR A 6 -23.76 10.87 -11.33
N ARG A 7 -22.78 10.49 -12.16
CA ARG A 7 -21.88 9.33 -11.91
C ARG A 7 -21.16 9.40 -10.57
N LEU A 8 -20.62 10.58 -10.25
CA LEU A 8 -19.93 10.83 -8.98
C LEU A 8 -20.87 10.66 -7.77
N SER A 9 -22.09 11.18 -7.89
CA SER A 9 -23.14 11.06 -6.87
C SER A 9 -23.54 9.59 -6.69
N ASP A 10 -23.83 8.90 -7.79
CA ASP A 10 -24.27 7.51 -7.79
C ASP A 10 -23.24 6.59 -7.14
N MET A 11 -21.99 6.64 -7.61
CA MET A 11 -20.92 5.81 -7.07
C MET A 11 -20.68 6.10 -5.59
N SER A 12 -20.79 7.36 -5.17
CA SER A 12 -20.63 7.73 -3.75
C SER A 12 -21.79 7.21 -2.90
N ASN A 13 -23.02 7.21 -3.40
CA ASN A 13 -24.18 6.70 -2.68
C ASN A 13 -24.16 5.16 -2.61
N ILE A 14 -23.82 4.47 -3.69
CA ILE A 14 -23.63 3.01 -3.68
C ILE A 14 -22.54 2.63 -2.68
N ALA A 15 -21.38 3.31 -2.70
CA ALA A 15 -20.29 3.05 -1.76
C ALA A 15 -20.72 3.22 -0.29
N LYS A 16 -21.46 4.30 0.02
CA LYS A 16 -21.99 4.53 1.38
C LYS A 16 -22.91 3.40 1.84
N TRP A 17 -23.84 2.97 0.98
CA TRP A 17 -24.77 1.89 1.34
C TRP A 17 -24.09 0.53 1.44
N LEU A 18 -23.04 0.28 0.66
CA LEU A 18 -22.16 -0.88 0.85
C LEU A 18 -21.48 -0.84 2.23
N SER A 19 -20.95 0.32 2.65
CA SER A 19 -20.37 0.47 3.98
C SER A 19 -21.39 0.29 5.10
N VAL A 20 -22.61 0.81 4.95
CA VAL A 20 -23.72 0.61 5.91
C VAL A 20 -24.08 -0.87 6.01
N PHE A 21 -24.17 -1.57 4.88
CA PHE A 21 -24.41 -3.00 4.86
C PHE A 21 -23.29 -3.75 5.61
N ASN A 22 -22.02 -3.48 5.28
CA ASN A 22 -20.87 -4.10 5.94
C ASN A 22 -20.84 -3.85 7.46
N ALA A 23 -21.22 -2.65 7.93
CA ALA A 23 -21.30 -2.34 9.35
C ALA A 23 -22.32 -3.21 10.11
N SER A 24 -23.31 -3.78 9.42
CA SER A 24 -24.34 -4.65 10.01
C SER A 24 -24.11 -6.14 9.73
N ALA A 25 -23.63 -6.48 8.53
CA ALA A 25 -23.46 -7.85 8.05
C ALA A 25 -22.01 -8.37 8.17
N TRP A 26 -21.07 -7.51 8.58
CA TRP A 26 -19.62 -7.79 8.68
C TRP A 26 -18.98 -8.29 7.38
N THR A 27 -19.69 -8.14 6.26
CA THR A 27 -19.29 -8.58 4.93
C THR A 27 -19.88 -7.65 3.88
N TYR A 28 -19.25 -7.60 2.71
CA TYR A 28 -19.77 -6.96 1.51
C TYR A 28 -20.57 -7.96 0.66
N PRO A 29 -21.65 -7.51 0.00
CA PRO A 29 -22.56 -8.39 -0.72
C PRO A 29 -21.94 -9.03 -1.95
N LYS A 30 -22.26 -10.30 -2.18
CA LYS A 30 -21.98 -11.05 -3.42
C LYS A 30 -23.31 -11.24 -4.19
N PRO A 31 -23.38 -10.96 -5.50
CA PRO A 31 -24.53 -11.30 -6.31
C PRO A 31 -24.55 -12.80 -6.58
N ASP A 32 -25.73 -13.29 -6.92
CA ASP A 32 -25.97 -14.69 -7.20
C ASP A 32 -25.15 -15.19 -8.41
N SER A 33 -24.89 -16.50 -8.46
CA SER A 33 -23.97 -17.13 -9.43
C SER A 33 -24.42 -17.06 -10.90
N SER A 34 -25.62 -16.56 -11.20
CA SER A 34 -26.27 -16.70 -12.51
C SER A 34 -26.22 -15.46 -13.41
N LEU A 35 -25.59 -14.35 -13.01
CA LEU A 35 -25.65 -13.09 -13.78
C LEU A 35 -24.28 -12.38 -13.84
N ASN A 36 -23.67 -12.34 -15.03
CA ASN A 36 -22.52 -11.49 -15.42
C ASN A 36 -21.53 -11.22 -14.27
N ASN A 37 -21.12 -12.29 -13.61
CA ASN A 37 -20.09 -12.28 -12.58
C ASN A 37 -18.92 -13.14 -13.06
N ILE A 38 -17.73 -12.76 -12.63
CA ILE A 38 -16.52 -13.52 -12.90
C ILE A 38 -15.86 -13.85 -11.57
N THR A 39 -15.50 -15.13 -11.45
CA THR A 39 -14.58 -15.56 -10.40
C THR A 39 -13.17 -15.35 -10.93
N ILE A 40 -12.39 -14.56 -10.20
CA ILE A 40 -11.00 -14.31 -10.54
C ILE A 40 -10.19 -15.36 -9.78
N THR A 41 -9.26 -16.04 -10.45
CA THR A 41 -8.42 -17.10 -9.87
C THR A 41 -6.95 -16.86 -10.21
N ALA A 42 -6.01 -17.43 -9.46
CA ALA A 42 -4.60 -17.58 -9.85
C ALA A 42 -4.20 -19.01 -9.61
N SER A 43 -3.80 -19.74 -10.66
CA SER A 43 -3.51 -21.17 -10.56
C SER A 43 -4.64 -21.91 -9.86
N TRP A 44 -5.87 -21.68 -10.33
CA TRP A 44 -7.11 -22.29 -9.86
C TRP A 44 -7.55 -21.89 -8.45
N THR A 45 -6.76 -21.10 -7.72
CA THR A 45 -7.12 -20.61 -6.39
C THR A 45 -7.95 -19.34 -6.50
N THR A 46 -9.10 -19.26 -5.83
CA THR A 46 -9.97 -18.08 -5.91
C THR A 46 -9.34 -16.83 -5.31
N ILE A 47 -9.30 -15.81 -6.15
CA ILE A 47 -8.84 -14.44 -6.04
C ILE A 47 -9.69 -13.42 -5.30
N GLY A 48 -10.98 -13.57 -5.54
CA GLY A 48 -11.93 -12.49 -5.45
C GLY A 48 -12.85 -12.60 -6.64
N TYR A 49 -13.72 -11.63 -6.73
CA TYR A 49 -14.85 -11.70 -7.63
C TYR A 49 -15.15 -10.31 -8.17
N GLN A 50 -15.71 -10.28 -9.38
CA GLN A 50 -16.07 -9.03 -10.05
C GLN A 50 -17.37 -9.21 -10.82
N TRP A 51 -18.20 -8.18 -10.80
CA TRP A 51 -19.52 -8.17 -11.43
C TRP A 51 -20.04 -6.72 -11.50
N TYR A 52 -21.29 -6.53 -11.89
CA TYR A 52 -21.96 -5.23 -11.84
C TYR A 52 -22.63 -4.98 -10.48
N ALA A 53 -22.57 -3.75 -9.96
CA ALA A 53 -23.44 -3.27 -8.89
C ALA A 53 -24.90 -3.18 -9.38
N GLY A 54 -25.45 -4.33 -9.73
CA GLY A 54 -26.71 -4.53 -10.40
C GLY A 54 -27.85 -4.76 -9.42
N PRO A 55 -29.02 -5.22 -9.91
CA PRO A 55 -30.25 -5.29 -9.12
C PRO A 55 -30.09 -6.07 -7.80
N THR A 56 -29.34 -7.17 -7.81
CA THR A 56 -29.11 -7.99 -6.60
C THR A 56 -28.28 -7.25 -5.57
N VAL A 57 -27.15 -6.65 -5.97
CA VAL A 57 -26.28 -5.90 -5.05
C VAL A 57 -27.00 -4.67 -4.52
N LEU A 58 -27.61 -3.88 -5.42
CA LEU A 58 -28.40 -2.71 -5.06
C LEU A 58 -29.54 -3.07 -4.12
N GLY A 59 -30.28 -4.15 -4.41
CA GLY A 59 -31.34 -4.66 -3.55
C GLY A 59 -30.86 -5.06 -2.16
N ILE A 60 -29.73 -5.77 -2.06
CA ILE A 60 -29.12 -6.15 -0.76
C ILE A 60 -28.77 -4.90 0.06
N VAL A 61 -28.25 -3.85 -0.58
CA VAL A 61 -27.90 -2.59 0.10
C VAL A 61 -29.06 -1.59 0.14
N LYS A 62 -30.29 -2.02 -0.13
CA LYS A 62 -31.54 -1.22 -0.06
C LYS A 62 -31.57 -0.01 -1.00
N LEU A 63 -30.91 -0.12 -2.14
CA LEU A 63 -30.97 0.85 -3.24
C LEU A 63 -31.91 0.35 -4.35
N SER A 64 -32.62 1.29 -4.99
CA SER A 64 -33.46 1.02 -6.18
C SER A 64 -32.61 0.61 -7.38
N ASN A 65 -33.20 0.07 -8.45
CA ASN A 65 -32.43 -0.39 -9.62
C ASN A 65 -32.04 0.73 -10.62
N TRP A 66 -32.12 2.00 -10.21
CA TRP A 66 -31.92 3.14 -11.12
C TRP A 66 -30.50 3.72 -11.06
N TRP A 67 -29.63 3.20 -10.19
CA TRP A 67 -28.24 3.66 -10.06
C TRP A 67 -27.37 3.05 -11.17
N LYS A 68 -27.38 3.71 -12.32
CA LYS A 68 -26.75 3.28 -13.57
C LYS A 68 -26.05 4.44 -14.23
N ASP A 69 -25.08 4.14 -15.09
CA ASP A 69 -24.46 5.15 -15.93
C ASP A 69 -25.53 5.88 -16.77
N PRO A 70 -25.61 7.21 -16.71
CA PRO A 70 -26.66 7.97 -17.37
C PRO A 70 -26.59 7.93 -18.90
N LEU A 71 -25.45 7.55 -19.48
CA LEU A 71 -25.27 7.47 -20.94
C LEU A 71 -25.75 6.13 -21.49
N ASP A 72 -25.23 5.03 -20.96
CA ASP A 72 -25.45 3.69 -21.52
C ASP A 72 -26.38 2.79 -20.68
N GLN A 73 -26.87 3.30 -19.55
CA GLN A 73 -27.76 2.58 -18.62
C GLN A 73 -27.17 1.28 -18.05
N THR A 74 -25.84 1.15 -18.11
CA THR A 74 -25.10 0.03 -17.51
C THR A 74 -24.82 0.32 -16.05
N HIS A 75 -24.88 -0.72 -15.21
CA HIS A 75 -24.50 -0.60 -13.81
C HIS A 75 -22.98 -0.41 -13.67
N TYR A 76 -22.57 0.23 -12.56
CA TYR A 76 -21.14 0.38 -12.24
C TYR A 76 -20.49 -0.97 -11.96
N THR A 77 -19.18 -1.08 -12.23
CA THR A 77 -18.44 -2.30 -11.93
C THR A 77 -18.14 -2.39 -10.44
N TYR A 78 -18.22 -3.58 -9.88
CA TYR A 78 -18.10 -3.85 -8.47
C TYR A 78 -17.31 -5.13 -8.25
N SER A 79 -16.29 -5.06 -7.40
CA SER A 79 -15.39 -6.17 -7.09
C SER A 79 -15.24 -6.34 -5.59
N VAL A 80 -15.06 -7.58 -5.15
CA VAL A 80 -14.98 -7.96 -3.73
C VAL A 80 -13.90 -9.01 -3.55
N ASN A 81 -13.15 -8.94 -2.44
CA ASN A 81 -12.16 -9.95 -2.11
C ASN A 81 -12.82 -11.27 -1.63
N THR A 82 -12.05 -12.35 -1.53
CA THR A 82 -12.58 -13.67 -1.15
C THR A 82 -13.25 -13.72 0.22
N SER A 83 -12.77 -12.91 1.17
CA SER A 83 -13.33 -12.83 2.52
C SER A 83 -14.50 -11.84 2.64
N GLN A 84 -14.90 -11.18 1.55
CA GLN A 84 -15.94 -10.15 1.55
C GLN A 84 -15.67 -8.99 2.53
N SER A 85 -14.41 -8.76 2.91
CA SER A 85 -14.03 -7.72 3.86
C SER A 85 -13.60 -6.41 3.20
N LYS A 86 -13.38 -6.43 1.87
CA LYS A 86 -12.98 -5.27 1.08
C LYS A 86 -13.78 -5.23 -0.22
N PHE A 87 -14.00 -4.03 -0.74
CA PHE A 87 -14.69 -3.84 -2.01
C PHE A 87 -14.10 -2.72 -2.86
N GLN A 88 -14.33 -2.78 -4.16
CA GLN A 88 -14.02 -1.69 -5.08
C GLN A 88 -15.15 -1.48 -6.07
N LEU A 89 -15.54 -0.22 -6.26
CA LEU A 89 -16.40 0.23 -7.35
C LEU A 89 -15.58 0.93 -8.41
N LEU A 90 -15.96 0.73 -9.67
CA LEU A 90 -15.38 1.41 -10.83
C LEU A 90 -16.47 1.92 -11.78
N GLY A 91 -16.31 3.16 -12.22
CA GLY A 91 -17.10 3.81 -13.25
C GLY A 91 -16.21 4.63 -14.19
N PHE A 92 -16.81 5.19 -15.24
CA PHE A 92 -16.09 5.93 -16.27
C PHE A 92 -16.72 7.31 -16.47
N LEU A 93 -15.90 8.36 -16.35
CA LEU A 93 -16.29 9.75 -16.64
C LEU A 93 -16.01 10.09 -18.10
N GLU A 94 -16.81 10.99 -18.67
CA GLU A 94 -16.73 11.39 -20.09
C GLU A 94 -15.77 12.55 -20.37
N ASP A 95 -15.48 13.42 -19.39
CA ASP A 95 -14.78 14.69 -19.61
C ASP A 95 -13.43 14.79 -18.86
N TRP A 96 -12.38 15.13 -19.61
CA TRP A 96 -11.02 15.49 -19.17
C TRP A 96 -10.96 16.78 -18.34
N SER A 97 -11.84 17.73 -18.63
CA SER A 97 -11.64 19.16 -18.36
C SER A 97 -12.50 19.72 -17.23
N ASN A 98 -12.48 19.09 -16.05
CA ASN A 98 -12.99 19.77 -14.84
C ASN A 98 -12.02 20.86 -14.32
N VAL A 99 -11.14 21.40 -15.17
CA VAL A 99 -10.32 22.59 -14.86
C VAL A 99 -11.21 23.82 -14.61
N ALA A 100 -12.43 23.83 -15.17
CA ALA A 100 -13.46 24.83 -14.89
C ALA A 100 -14.03 24.78 -13.46
N LEU A 101 -13.71 23.73 -12.66
CA LEU A 101 -14.09 23.60 -11.25
C LEU A 101 -12.93 23.88 -10.28
N SER A 102 -11.75 24.28 -10.80
CA SER A 102 -10.64 24.74 -9.98
C SER A 102 -10.90 26.15 -9.45
N TYR A 103 -10.78 26.36 -8.14
CA TYR A 103 -10.95 27.64 -7.42
C TYR A 103 -9.87 28.70 -7.74
N ALA A 104 -9.27 28.68 -8.92
CA ALA A 104 -8.35 29.70 -9.42
C ALA A 104 -8.89 30.29 -10.74
N PRO A 105 -9.86 31.22 -10.70
CA PRO A 105 -10.44 31.82 -11.90
C PRO A 105 -9.59 32.94 -12.51
N HIS A 106 -8.43 33.27 -11.94
CA HIS A 106 -7.55 34.33 -12.45
C HIS A 106 -6.12 33.80 -12.63
N GLY A 107 -5.75 33.60 -13.90
CA GLY A 107 -4.36 33.30 -14.26
C GLY A 107 -4.15 32.66 -15.64
N ILE A 108 -5.21 32.25 -16.32
CA ILE A 108 -5.09 31.65 -17.66
C ILE A 108 -5.73 32.61 -18.65
N SER A 109 -4.90 33.19 -19.50
CA SER A 109 -5.31 34.03 -20.63
C SER A 109 -6.39 33.33 -21.43
N ALA A 110 -7.57 33.92 -21.47
CA ALA A 110 -8.58 33.61 -22.47
C ALA A 110 -7.96 33.75 -23.88
N PHE A 111 -8.39 32.88 -24.81
CA PHE A 111 -8.18 32.98 -26.26
C PHE A 111 -6.80 32.57 -26.85
N ALA A 112 -6.31 31.36 -26.57
CA ALA A 112 -5.34 30.73 -27.46
C ALA A 112 -5.57 29.21 -27.59
N GLY A 113 -6.50 28.81 -28.46
CA GLY A 113 -6.41 27.52 -29.17
C GLY A 113 -6.80 26.24 -28.42
N MET A 114 -7.66 26.30 -27.39
CA MET A 114 -8.28 25.07 -26.88
C MET A 114 -9.34 24.60 -27.88
N THR A 115 -8.99 23.67 -28.78
CA THR A 115 -10.00 22.81 -29.40
C THR A 115 -10.71 22.05 -28.29
N GLU A 116 -12.04 22.11 -28.26
CA GLU A 116 -12.87 21.28 -27.36
C GLU A 116 -12.33 19.85 -27.36
N GLY A 117 -11.81 19.41 -26.21
CA GLY A 117 -11.32 18.04 -26.09
C GLY A 117 -12.47 17.09 -26.38
N GLU A 118 -12.29 16.20 -27.34
CA GLU A 118 -13.32 15.28 -27.82
C GLU A 118 -13.93 14.51 -26.65
N VAL A 119 -15.23 14.73 -26.41
CA VAL A 119 -16.01 13.97 -25.43
C VAL A 119 -16.17 12.56 -25.96
N ASN A 120 -15.49 11.57 -25.37
CA ASN A 120 -15.63 10.19 -25.81
C ASN A 120 -16.89 9.56 -25.22
N ALA A 121 -17.91 9.40 -26.06
CA ALA A 121 -19.23 8.89 -25.72
C ALA A 121 -19.53 7.49 -26.29
N ASP A 122 -18.52 6.75 -26.76
CA ASP A 122 -18.72 5.40 -27.30
C ASP A 122 -19.14 4.42 -26.17
N PRO A 123 -20.32 3.79 -26.22
CA PRO A 123 -20.75 2.78 -25.23
C PRO A 123 -20.12 1.39 -25.48
N SER A 124 -19.55 1.15 -26.66
CA SER A 124 -18.89 -0.10 -27.02
C SER A 124 -17.39 -0.12 -26.66
N SER A 125 -16.84 1.05 -26.34
CA SER A 125 -15.45 1.22 -25.89
C SER A 125 -15.33 2.33 -24.85
N TYR A 126 -14.83 1.99 -23.67
CA TYR A 126 -14.51 2.89 -22.58
C TYR A 126 -13.06 3.43 -22.65
N SER A 127 -12.30 3.13 -23.72
CA SER A 127 -10.85 3.36 -23.78
C SER A 127 -10.42 4.84 -23.77
N GLY A 128 -11.29 5.76 -24.20
CA GLY A 128 -11.07 7.20 -24.05
C GLY A 128 -11.87 7.84 -22.91
N ARG A 129 -12.42 7.04 -22.00
CA ARG A 129 -13.10 7.54 -20.80
C ARG A 129 -12.16 7.53 -19.58
N TYR A 130 -12.46 8.36 -18.59
CA TYR A 130 -11.65 8.51 -17.39
C TYR A 130 -12.13 7.58 -16.27
N VAL A 131 -11.23 6.74 -15.77
CA VAL A 131 -11.55 5.83 -14.67
C VAL A 131 -11.82 6.61 -13.38
N LEU A 132 -12.93 6.29 -12.73
CA LEU A 132 -13.27 6.69 -11.37
C LEU A 132 -13.39 5.44 -10.50
N THR A 133 -12.83 5.47 -9.30
CA THR A 133 -12.92 4.36 -8.34
C THR A 133 -13.40 4.84 -6.97
N LYS A 134 -14.07 3.95 -6.22
CA LYS A 134 -14.49 4.15 -4.83
C LYS A 134 -14.29 2.85 -4.03
N GLY A 135 -14.04 2.98 -2.73
CA GLY A 135 -13.77 1.84 -1.85
C GLY A 135 -12.27 1.55 -1.71
N ASP A 136 -11.95 0.28 -1.46
CA ASP A 136 -10.60 -0.24 -1.40
C ASP A 136 -9.96 -0.32 -2.80
N GLN A 137 -8.64 -0.42 -2.83
CA GLN A 137 -7.89 -0.71 -4.06
C GLN A 137 -7.65 -2.22 -4.15
N LEU A 138 -8.69 -2.96 -4.53
CA LEU A 138 -8.52 -4.37 -4.84
C LEU A 138 -7.84 -4.48 -6.21
N TRP A 139 -8.57 -4.03 -7.24
CA TRP A 139 -8.37 -4.14 -8.69
C TRP A 139 -9.70 -4.48 -9.40
N VAL A 140 -9.87 -3.97 -10.61
CA VAL A 140 -10.94 -4.30 -11.56
C VAL A 140 -10.32 -4.72 -12.89
N ILE A 141 -10.73 -5.88 -13.42
CA ILE A 141 -10.28 -6.42 -14.70
C ILE A 141 -11.13 -5.83 -15.83
N LEU A 142 -10.46 -5.20 -16.77
CA LEU A 142 -11.04 -4.60 -17.97
C LEU A 142 -10.42 -5.24 -19.21
N ASN A 143 -11.10 -5.25 -20.35
CA ASN A 143 -10.49 -5.60 -21.62
C ASN A 143 -9.35 -4.62 -21.95
N SER A 144 -8.23 -5.10 -22.49
CA SER A 144 -7.05 -4.25 -22.72
C SER A 144 -7.24 -3.16 -23.75
N TRP A 145 -8.13 -3.35 -24.71
CA TRP A 145 -8.33 -2.44 -25.83
C TRP A 145 -9.54 -1.54 -25.62
N SER A 146 -10.68 -2.13 -25.26
CA SER A 146 -11.93 -1.39 -25.11
C SER A 146 -12.18 -0.89 -23.70
N MET A 147 -11.39 -1.31 -22.71
CA MET A 147 -11.65 -1.06 -21.28
C MET A 147 -13.05 -1.50 -20.80
N VAL A 148 -13.76 -2.33 -21.59
CA VAL A 148 -15.04 -2.91 -21.18
C VAL A 148 -14.80 -3.84 -19.99
N PRO A 149 -15.60 -3.73 -18.91
CA PRO A 149 -15.44 -4.60 -17.75
C PRO A 149 -15.52 -6.08 -18.12
N ALA A 150 -14.54 -6.86 -17.66
CA ALA A 150 -14.41 -8.26 -18.05
C ALA A 150 -15.61 -9.13 -17.64
N GLN A 151 -16.41 -8.68 -16.66
CA GLN A 151 -17.61 -9.40 -16.26
C GLN A 151 -18.69 -9.51 -17.33
N ILE A 152 -18.61 -8.71 -18.40
CA ILE A 152 -19.55 -8.81 -19.53
C ILE A 152 -19.51 -10.18 -20.21
N VAL A 153 -18.35 -10.86 -20.16
CA VAL A 153 -18.18 -12.20 -20.75
C VAL A 153 -18.78 -13.28 -19.84
N GLY A 154 -18.84 -13.04 -18.53
CA GLY A 154 -19.43 -13.95 -17.56
C GLY A 154 -18.65 -15.26 -17.34
N THR A 155 -17.38 -15.33 -17.77
CA THR A 155 -16.54 -16.52 -17.59
C THR A 155 -15.47 -16.29 -16.51
N PRO A 156 -15.18 -17.30 -15.66
CA PRO A 156 -14.06 -17.22 -14.73
C PRO A 156 -12.75 -16.90 -15.44
N ILE A 157 -11.91 -16.07 -14.81
CA ILE A 157 -10.60 -15.69 -15.34
C ILE A 157 -9.55 -16.21 -14.38
N ASP A 158 -8.72 -17.14 -14.85
CA ASP A 158 -7.47 -17.46 -14.19
C ASP A 158 -6.39 -16.50 -14.67
N ILE A 159 -5.90 -15.68 -13.74
CA ILE A 159 -4.97 -14.64 -14.10
C ILE A 159 -3.65 -15.23 -14.59
N LEU A 160 -3.23 -16.40 -14.12
CA LEU A 160 -1.93 -16.99 -14.48
C LEU A 160 -1.96 -17.77 -15.80
N THR A 161 -3.14 -18.22 -16.23
CA THR A 161 -3.26 -19.12 -17.39
C THR A 161 -4.07 -18.54 -18.55
N THR A 162 -4.77 -17.42 -18.35
CA THR A 162 -5.56 -16.82 -19.44
C THR A 162 -4.66 -16.34 -20.59
N THR A 163 -5.13 -16.56 -21.81
CA THR A 163 -4.46 -16.11 -23.05
C THR A 163 -4.99 -14.77 -23.55
N TRP A 164 -6.01 -14.22 -22.88
CA TRP A 164 -6.67 -12.97 -23.27
C TRP A 164 -5.93 -11.77 -22.67
N SER A 165 -5.90 -10.67 -23.42
CA SER A 165 -5.29 -9.42 -22.96
C SER A 165 -6.30 -8.58 -22.17
N TYR A 166 -5.93 -8.23 -20.94
CA TYR A 166 -6.74 -7.41 -20.04
C TYR A 166 -5.94 -6.21 -19.49
N ILE A 167 -6.60 -5.38 -18.71
CA ILE A 167 -6.00 -4.36 -17.85
C ILE A 167 -6.50 -4.62 -16.44
N VAL A 168 -5.58 -4.56 -15.49
CA VAL A 168 -5.91 -4.50 -14.07
C VAL A 168 -5.90 -3.03 -13.66
N GLN A 169 -7.08 -2.51 -13.30
CA GLN A 169 -7.25 -1.11 -12.92
C GLN A 169 -7.41 -1.01 -11.39
N PHE A 170 -6.48 -0.33 -10.72
CA PHE A 170 -6.47 -0.18 -9.26
C PHE A 170 -7.04 1.15 -8.79
N SER A 171 -6.68 2.23 -9.47
CA SER A 171 -7.13 3.59 -9.16
C SER A 171 -7.35 4.35 -10.46
N ASN A 172 -7.58 5.66 -10.42
CA ASN A 172 -7.57 6.47 -11.64
C ASN A 172 -6.15 6.72 -12.21
N LYS A 173 -5.10 6.43 -11.42
CA LYS A 173 -3.70 6.65 -11.78
C LYS A 173 -2.93 5.34 -11.97
N ASP A 174 -3.35 4.30 -11.27
CA ASP A 174 -2.60 3.05 -11.16
C ASP A 174 -3.33 1.95 -11.94
N LYS A 175 -2.63 1.41 -12.93
CA LYS A 175 -3.08 0.26 -13.73
C LYS A 175 -1.89 -0.58 -14.16
N ILE A 176 -2.16 -1.87 -14.37
CA ILE A 176 -1.21 -2.81 -14.96
C ILE A 176 -1.83 -3.31 -16.27
N ASN A 177 -1.12 -3.10 -17.38
CA ASN A 177 -1.47 -3.71 -18.66
C ASN A 177 -1.02 -5.16 -18.64
N TRP A 178 -1.91 -6.07 -18.99
CA TRP A 178 -1.68 -7.51 -18.84
C TRP A 178 -0.75 -8.04 -19.94
N THR A 179 0.55 -7.99 -19.67
CA THR A 179 1.62 -8.66 -20.44
C THR A 179 2.13 -9.89 -19.69
N TRP A 180 2.86 -10.81 -20.34
CA TRP A 180 3.44 -12.00 -19.68
C TRP A 180 4.34 -11.66 -18.48
N SER A 181 5.08 -10.54 -18.50
CA SER A 181 5.86 -10.05 -17.35
C SER A 181 4.97 -9.42 -16.27
N SER A 182 3.86 -8.81 -16.67
CA SER A 182 2.86 -8.23 -15.76
C SER A 182 2.04 -9.30 -15.04
N LEU A 183 1.88 -10.51 -15.61
CA LEU A 183 1.28 -11.66 -14.94
C LEU A 183 2.03 -12.06 -13.68
N TYR A 184 3.36 -12.08 -13.77
CA TYR A 184 4.23 -12.31 -12.62
C TYR A 184 4.03 -11.22 -11.57
N ILE A 185 4.01 -9.94 -11.97
CA ILE A 185 3.81 -8.79 -11.07
C ILE A 185 2.43 -8.83 -10.40
N VAL A 186 1.36 -9.11 -11.13
CA VAL A 186 0.02 -9.24 -10.56
C VAL A 186 0.01 -10.43 -9.59
N SER A 187 0.54 -11.59 -9.95
CA SER A 187 0.62 -12.74 -9.03
C SER A 187 1.52 -12.50 -7.80
N SER A 188 2.54 -11.66 -7.92
CA SER A 188 3.50 -11.39 -6.88
C SER A 188 3.01 -10.31 -5.91
N THR A 189 2.37 -9.25 -6.43
CA THR A 189 1.63 -8.20 -5.71
C THR A 189 0.34 -8.70 -5.07
N MET A 190 -0.17 -9.84 -5.53
CA MET A 190 -1.37 -10.43 -4.99
C MET A 190 -1.11 -11.28 -3.73
N LYS A 191 -1.73 -10.79 -2.66
CA LYS A 191 -2.63 -11.52 -1.75
C LYS A 191 -2.16 -11.97 -0.38
N THR A 192 -0.91 -11.83 0.01
CA THR A 192 -0.48 -12.35 1.33
C THR A 192 -0.13 -11.26 2.33
N TRP A 193 0.28 -10.07 1.89
CA TRP A 193 0.52 -8.96 2.79
C TRP A 193 -0.80 -8.26 3.20
N TRP A 194 -1.62 -7.82 2.24
CA TRP A 194 -2.80 -7.00 2.53
C TRP A 194 -3.98 -7.63 3.25
N SER A 195 -4.13 -8.94 3.18
CA SER A 195 -5.15 -9.66 3.95
C SER A 195 -4.77 -9.76 5.44
N LYS A 196 -3.48 -9.58 5.77
CA LYS A 196 -2.94 -9.62 7.14
C LYS A 196 -2.60 -8.25 7.72
N PHE A 197 -2.52 -7.19 6.90
CA PHE A 197 -2.17 -5.83 7.32
C PHE A 197 -3.16 -4.79 6.77
N PRO A 198 -4.24 -4.47 7.51
CA PRO A 198 -5.23 -3.47 7.11
C PRO A 198 -4.64 -2.07 6.84
N TRP A 199 -3.52 -1.74 7.47
CA TRP A 199 -2.82 -0.45 7.40
C TRP A 199 -1.70 -0.37 6.36
N CYS A 200 -1.30 -1.50 5.77
CA CYS A 200 -0.44 -1.41 4.60
C CYS A 200 -1.36 -1.04 3.43
N ASP A 201 -1.18 0.11 2.81
CA ASP A 201 -1.93 0.56 1.63
C ASP A 201 -1.10 0.45 0.34
N LYS A 202 0.08 -0.20 0.43
CA LYS A 202 1.04 -0.29 -0.68
C LYS A 202 1.23 -1.72 -1.19
N TYR A 203 1.19 -1.84 -2.52
CA TYR A 203 1.41 -3.10 -3.26
C TYR A 203 2.83 -3.62 -3.04
N ASP A 204 3.02 -4.93 -2.89
CA ASP A 204 4.35 -5.54 -2.90
C ASP A 204 5.14 -5.13 -4.15
N VAL A 205 6.46 -5.03 -4.03
CA VAL A 205 7.31 -4.52 -5.10
C VAL A 205 8.22 -5.62 -5.63
N VAL A 206 8.25 -5.76 -6.95
CA VAL A 206 9.15 -6.69 -7.63
C VAL A 206 10.43 -5.95 -8.00
N ILE A 207 11.57 -6.46 -7.53
CA ILE A 207 12.90 -5.92 -7.81
C ILE A 207 13.78 -7.08 -8.28
N GLY A 208 14.10 -7.10 -9.57
CA GLY A 208 14.74 -8.25 -10.19
C GLY A 208 13.85 -9.49 -10.11
N SER A 209 14.38 -10.59 -9.57
CA SER A 209 13.62 -11.82 -9.31
C SER A 209 12.86 -11.81 -7.98
N GLN A 210 13.13 -10.83 -7.11
CA GLN A 210 12.62 -10.81 -5.74
C GLN A 210 11.32 -10.02 -5.62
N THR A 211 10.39 -10.51 -4.79
CA THR A 211 9.15 -9.78 -4.44
C THR A 211 9.18 -9.38 -2.96
N TRP A 212 9.28 -8.09 -2.72
CA TRP A 212 9.43 -7.48 -1.40
C TRP A 212 8.13 -6.89 -0.89
N ALA A 213 7.88 -7.04 0.41
CA ALA A 213 6.75 -6.38 1.06
C ALA A 213 6.97 -4.86 1.03
N ARG A 214 6.01 -4.10 0.52
CA ARG A 214 6.17 -2.64 0.43
C ARG A 214 5.91 -1.89 1.73
N CYS A 215 5.41 -2.59 2.74
CA CYS A 215 5.39 -2.11 4.11
C CYS A 215 6.29 -2.96 5.02
N ASN A 216 6.81 -2.35 6.09
CA ASN A 216 7.42 -3.10 7.17
C ASN A 216 6.39 -3.99 7.88
N SER A 217 6.86 -5.09 8.47
CA SER A 217 6.00 -5.93 9.29
C SER A 217 5.63 -5.26 10.62
N VAL A 218 4.38 -5.44 11.00
CA VAL A 218 3.86 -5.13 12.33
C VAL A 218 3.04 -6.29 12.91
N LEU A 219 3.37 -7.53 12.54
CA LEU A 219 2.78 -8.71 13.18
C LEU A 219 3.17 -8.81 14.65
N TRP A 220 2.25 -9.35 15.46
CA TRP A 220 2.40 -9.69 16.88
C TRP A 220 2.26 -8.55 17.89
N ASP A 221 1.95 -8.90 19.14
CA ASP A 221 1.26 -8.05 20.12
C ASP A 221 2.18 -7.27 21.09
N TRP A 222 3.49 -7.38 20.94
CA TRP A 222 4.46 -6.64 21.76
C TRP A 222 5.46 -5.96 20.83
N SER A 223 5.75 -4.65 20.87
CA SER A 223 5.57 -3.61 21.89
C SER A 223 5.34 -2.26 21.19
N GLU A 224 4.34 -1.53 21.65
CA GLU A 224 3.88 -0.23 21.15
C GLU A 224 4.11 0.85 22.21
N TRP A 225 5.21 1.60 22.22
CA TRP A 225 5.37 2.66 23.25
C TRP A 225 6.19 3.86 22.77
N GLY A 226 5.72 5.06 23.15
CA GLY A 226 6.40 6.33 22.97
C GLY A 226 6.85 6.91 24.32
N VAL A 227 8.00 7.58 24.33
CA VAL A 227 8.41 8.46 25.44
C VAL A 227 8.95 9.76 24.84
N ASN A 228 8.41 10.89 25.29
CA ASN A 228 9.01 12.20 25.11
C ASN A 228 9.98 12.43 26.28
N ALA A 229 11.28 12.48 25.99
CA ALA A 229 12.27 12.88 26.97
C ALA A 229 12.54 14.38 26.82
N SER A 230 11.86 15.20 27.62
CA SER A 230 12.32 16.56 27.90
C SER A 230 12.71 16.70 29.37
N GLY A 231 14.00 16.60 29.63
CA GLY A 231 14.64 17.23 30.79
C GLY A 231 14.99 16.32 31.98
N TRP A 232 16.30 16.13 32.16
CA TRP A 232 17.02 15.88 33.42
C TRP A 232 16.48 14.80 34.37
N ILE A 233 17.08 13.61 34.24
CA ILE A 233 17.03 12.52 35.22
C ILE A 233 17.60 12.99 36.57
N TRP A 234 16.77 12.96 37.61
CA TRP A 234 17.08 12.36 38.90
C TRP A 234 15.78 11.84 39.52
N THR A 235 15.81 10.58 39.97
CA THR A 235 14.77 9.81 40.68
C THR A 235 13.81 8.95 39.84
N VAL A 236 13.66 7.72 40.37
CA VAL A 236 12.98 6.54 39.82
C VAL A 236 11.47 6.66 39.95
N SER A 237 10.81 7.00 38.85
CA SER A 237 9.45 6.57 38.44
C SER A 237 9.09 7.33 37.17
N ALA A 238 9.53 6.83 36.01
CA ALA A 238 9.18 7.44 34.73
C ALA A 238 7.70 7.16 34.43
N SER A 239 6.83 8.11 34.78
CA SER A 239 5.43 8.12 34.37
C SER A 239 5.34 8.24 32.85
N ILE A 240 4.61 7.31 32.22
CA ILE A 240 4.38 7.21 30.78
C ILE A 240 3.22 8.15 30.45
N TRP A 241 3.46 9.21 29.67
CA TRP A 241 2.40 10.15 29.27
C TRP A 241 1.97 9.86 27.82
N CYS A 242 0.72 9.42 27.64
CA CYS A 242 0.07 9.21 26.34
C CYS A 242 -0.99 10.29 26.09
N PHE A 243 -1.14 10.71 24.83
CA PHE A 243 -2.07 11.76 24.40
C PHE A 243 -3.10 11.20 23.41
N ASN A 244 -4.37 11.61 23.52
CA ASN A 244 -5.37 11.36 22.48
C ASN A 244 -5.37 12.45 21.39
N TYR A 245 -6.19 12.28 20.33
CA TYR A 245 -6.37 13.25 19.24
C TYR A 245 -6.78 14.68 19.68
N ALA A 246 -7.25 14.83 20.92
CA ALA A 246 -7.63 16.10 21.54
C ALA A 246 -6.62 16.60 22.57
N TRP A 247 -5.40 16.03 22.62
CA TRP A 247 -4.31 16.43 23.51
C TRP A 247 -4.61 16.33 25.00
N VAL A 248 -5.55 15.47 25.39
CA VAL A 248 -5.83 15.21 26.80
C VAL A 248 -4.89 14.10 27.29
N GLU A 249 -4.11 14.41 28.33
CA GLU A 249 -3.27 13.45 29.05
C GLU A 249 -4.16 12.52 29.88
N ASP A 250 -4.22 11.25 29.51
CA ASP A 250 -4.94 10.22 30.28
C ASP A 250 -4.30 8.84 30.02
N GLU A 251 -3.98 8.11 31.07
CA GLU A 251 -3.45 6.74 31.00
C GLU A 251 -4.44 5.78 30.33
N THR A 252 -5.75 6.06 30.38
CA THR A 252 -6.78 5.28 29.69
C THR A 252 -6.77 5.45 28.17
N ASN A 253 -6.06 6.44 27.62
CA ASN A 253 -5.94 6.66 26.18
C ASN A 253 -4.90 5.76 25.51
N CYS A 254 -4.08 5.04 26.27
CA CYS A 254 -3.17 4.00 25.79
C CYS A 254 -3.74 2.61 26.08
N VAL A 255 -4.96 2.33 25.59
CA VAL A 255 -5.57 1.00 25.67
C VAL A 255 -4.72 0.04 24.85
N ILE A 256 -3.89 -0.73 25.55
CA ILE A 256 -3.24 -1.92 25.01
C ILE A 256 -4.34 -2.71 24.28
N TRP A 257 -4.07 -3.21 23.06
CA TRP A 257 -5.00 -4.02 22.25
C TRP A 257 -6.04 -3.27 21.38
N SER A 258 -6.02 -1.94 21.29
CA SER A 258 -6.93 -1.21 20.39
C SER A 258 -6.43 -1.14 18.94
N ILE A 259 -7.12 -1.84 18.02
CA ILE A 259 -6.82 -1.81 16.57
C ILE A 259 -7.08 -0.43 15.93
N GLU A 260 -7.89 0.40 16.57
CA GLU A 260 -8.18 1.79 16.16
C GLU A 260 -6.98 2.72 16.38
N MET A 261 -6.02 2.28 17.20
CA MET A 261 -4.75 2.95 17.47
C MET A 261 -3.57 2.37 16.69
N ALA A 262 -3.74 1.46 15.73
CA ALA A 262 -2.71 1.27 14.71
C ALA A 262 -2.72 2.52 13.80
N SER A 263 -1.62 3.26 13.68
CA SER A 263 -1.69 4.58 13.02
C SER A 263 -2.23 4.44 11.59
N SER A 264 -3.29 5.20 11.30
CA SER A 264 -3.78 5.47 9.94
C SER A 264 -2.94 6.52 9.22
N SER A 265 -1.82 6.94 9.83
CA SER A 265 -0.85 7.88 9.27
C SER A 265 -0.23 7.25 8.02
N LYS A 266 -0.71 7.68 6.86
CA LYS A 266 -0.19 7.27 5.56
C LYS A 266 1.31 7.50 5.53
N GLU A 267 2.04 6.61 4.87
CA GLU A 267 3.49 6.70 4.60
C GLU A 267 3.92 8.02 3.91
N ASN A 268 2.95 8.85 3.50
CA ASN A 268 3.11 10.00 2.60
C ASN A 268 2.92 11.39 3.25
N SER A 269 2.65 11.54 4.55
CA SER A 269 2.60 12.88 5.19
C SER A 269 3.96 13.27 5.77
N TRP A 270 4.95 13.43 4.89
CA TRP A 270 6.15 14.23 5.20
C TRP A 270 5.78 15.71 5.01
N SER A 271 5.28 16.36 6.06
CA SER A 271 5.32 17.83 6.08
C SER A 271 6.77 18.24 6.25
N ASN A 272 7.24 19.14 5.38
CA ASN A 272 8.52 19.83 5.59
C ASN A 272 8.53 20.35 7.02
N ALA A 273 9.61 20.07 7.75
CA ALA A 273 9.86 20.65 9.05
C ALA A 273 9.87 22.18 8.93
N SER A 274 8.69 22.80 9.03
CA SER A 274 8.58 24.21 9.36
C SER A 274 8.95 24.32 10.82
N SER A 275 9.93 25.17 11.11
CA SER A 275 10.45 25.48 12.44
C SER A 275 9.44 26.18 13.37
N ILE A 276 8.14 25.92 13.21
CA ILE A 276 7.06 26.54 13.97
C ILE A 276 5.95 25.50 14.17
N SER A 277 5.63 25.26 15.44
CA SER A 277 4.46 24.55 15.98
C SER A 277 4.47 23.02 15.91
N TRP A 278 4.58 22.44 17.11
CA TRP A 278 4.41 21.03 17.49
C TRP A 278 3.02 20.49 17.16
N THR A 279 2.70 20.36 15.87
CA THR A 279 1.54 19.62 15.40
C THR A 279 1.96 18.17 15.21
N VAL A 280 1.50 17.31 16.11
CA VAL A 280 1.79 15.87 16.19
C VAL A 280 1.20 15.13 15.00
N ASP A 281 1.98 14.20 14.46
CA ASP A 281 1.45 12.99 13.87
C ASP A 281 1.93 11.80 14.72
N ASN A 282 0.99 11.12 15.38
CA ASN A 282 1.23 9.86 16.09
C ASN A 282 1.72 8.80 15.10
N VAL A 283 2.86 8.15 15.36
CA VAL A 283 3.34 7.05 14.50
C VAL A 283 3.94 5.93 15.32
N TRP A 284 3.23 4.80 15.36
CA TRP A 284 3.62 3.56 16.03
C TRP A 284 4.11 2.55 14.98
N TRP A 285 5.38 2.16 15.04
CA TRP A 285 5.97 1.10 14.21
C TRP A 285 6.59 0.02 15.12
N LYS A 286 6.71 -1.23 14.65
CA LYS A 286 7.19 -2.37 15.48
C LYS A 286 8.67 -2.68 15.28
N PHE A 287 9.36 -2.93 16.40
CA PHE A 287 10.72 -3.47 16.44
C PHE A 287 10.76 -4.86 17.05
N TYR A 288 11.39 -5.77 16.33
CA TYR A 288 11.53 -7.17 16.72
C TYR A 288 12.92 -7.38 17.31
N THR A 289 13.04 -8.16 18.38
CA THR A 289 14.31 -8.84 18.67
C THR A 289 14.62 -9.83 17.56
N TRP A 290 15.87 -10.29 17.45
CA TRP A 290 16.20 -11.26 16.39
C TRP A 290 15.39 -12.56 16.53
N ASP A 291 15.28 -13.09 17.76
CA ASP A 291 14.49 -14.29 18.07
C ASP A 291 13.02 -14.12 17.66
N GLN A 292 12.47 -12.90 17.80
CA GLN A 292 11.13 -12.58 17.30
C GLN A 292 11.09 -12.48 15.77
N ALA A 293 12.11 -11.90 15.15
CA ALA A 293 12.16 -11.67 13.71
C ALA A 293 12.22 -12.97 12.90
N VAL A 294 12.99 -13.95 13.35
CA VAL A 294 13.17 -15.24 12.64
C VAL A 294 12.07 -16.27 12.92
N LYS A 295 11.30 -16.08 13.99
CA LYS A 295 10.23 -17.01 14.34
C LYS A 295 9.20 -17.07 13.21
N ALA A 296 8.96 -18.28 12.71
CA ALA A 296 7.99 -18.53 11.65
C ALA A 296 6.61 -17.98 12.02
N ASN A 297 5.95 -17.31 11.08
CA ASN A 297 4.66 -16.63 11.28
C ASN A 297 4.67 -15.56 12.38
N ASN A 298 5.84 -15.12 12.85
CA ASN A 298 5.94 -14.02 13.80
C ASN A 298 6.14 -12.71 13.04
N ALA A 299 7.37 -12.28 12.75
CA ALA A 299 7.57 -11.05 12.00
C ALA A 299 7.24 -11.18 10.50
N CYS A 300 7.38 -12.37 9.90
CA CYS A 300 6.93 -12.61 8.54
C CYS A 300 5.85 -13.69 8.53
N PRO A 301 4.69 -13.45 7.88
CA PRO A 301 3.60 -14.41 7.79
C PRO A 301 3.93 -15.56 6.84
N ALA A 302 3.12 -16.61 6.85
CA ALA A 302 3.21 -17.71 5.89
C ALA A 302 3.30 -17.20 4.44
N TRP A 303 4.16 -17.85 3.65
CA TRP A 303 4.56 -17.46 2.28
C TRP A 303 5.51 -16.26 2.19
N TRP A 304 5.96 -15.75 3.33
CA TRP A 304 6.99 -14.75 3.45
C TRP A 304 8.04 -15.21 4.46
N HIS A 305 9.24 -14.66 4.32
CA HIS A 305 10.33 -14.91 5.26
C HIS A 305 11.11 -13.62 5.53
N LEU A 306 11.87 -13.66 6.63
CA LEU A 306 12.85 -12.63 6.93
C LEU A 306 14.04 -12.80 5.97
N PRO A 307 14.39 -11.79 5.15
CA PRO A 307 15.42 -11.94 4.14
C PRO A 307 16.78 -12.31 4.75
N THR A 308 17.46 -13.24 4.10
CA THR A 308 18.86 -13.57 4.36
C THR A 308 19.78 -12.44 3.94
N ASP A 309 21.03 -12.49 4.38
CA ASP A 309 22.02 -11.48 4.06
C ASP A 309 22.35 -11.49 2.56
N SER A 310 22.34 -12.69 1.95
CA SER A 310 22.45 -12.87 0.51
C SER A 310 21.29 -12.26 -0.26
N GLU A 311 20.06 -12.37 0.23
CA GLU A 311 18.89 -11.79 -0.44
C GLU A 311 18.89 -10.26 -0.38
N TRP A 312 19.30 -9.68 0.75
CA TRP A 312 19.57 -8.24 0.84
C TRP A 312 20.66 -7.81 -0.14
N SER A 313 21.77 -8.54 -0.22
CA SER A 313 22.86 -8.21 -1.14
C SER A 313 22.44 -8.35 -2.61
N ALA A 314 21.57 -9.32 -2.95
CA ALA A 314 21.00 -9.46 -4.29
C ALA A 314 20.09 -8.26 -4.66
N LEU A 315 19.28 -7.78 -3.72
CA LEU A 315 18.52 -6.53 -3.89
C LEU A 315 19.46 -5.34 -4.16
N GLU A 316 20.49 -5.19 -3.33
CA GLU A 316 21.45 -4.09 -3.46
C GLU A 316 22.17 -4.11 -4.82
N LEU A 317 22.61 -5.28 -5.28
CA LEU A 317 23.21 -5.45 -6.61
C LEU A 317 22.23 -5.19 -7.75
N THR A 318 20.96 -5.57 -7.58
CA THR A 318 19.93 -5.32 -8.60
C THR A 318 19.70 -3.82 -8.80
N LEU A 319 19.70 -3.06 -7.71
CA LEU A 319 19.51 -1.60 -7.73
C LEU A 319 20.81 -0.82 -8.02
N ALA A 320 21.97 -1.42 -7.73
CA ALA A 320 23.28 -0.84 -7.98
C ALA A 320 24.23 -1.87 -8.63
N PRO A 321 24.06 -2.18 -9.94
CA PRO A 321 24.85 -3.22 -10.61
C PRO A 321 26.36 -2.97 -10.66
N SER A 322 26.78 -1.71 -10.55
CA SER A 322 28.19 -1.30 -10.49
C SER A 322 28.81 -1.40 -9.10
N CYS A 323 28.03 -1.79 -8.08
CA CYS A 323 28.51 -1.88 -6.71
C CYS A 323 29.45 -3.09 -6.53
N THR A 324 30.68 -2.82 -6.08
CA THR A 324 31.72 -3.85 -5.94
C THR A 324 31.98 -4.27 -4.50
N ASP A 325 31.41 -3.58 -3.51
CA ASP A 325 31.67 -3.78 -2.08
C ASP A 325 30.51 -4.46 -1.34
N THR A 326 29.58 -5.10 -2.06
CA THR A 326 28.40 -5.79 -1.50
C THR A 326 28.73 -6.98 -0.61
N SER A 327 29.97 -7.45 -0.51
CA SER A 327 30.37 -8.46 0.47
C SER A 327 30.93 -7.87 1.78
N SER A 328 31.19 -6.58 1.83
CA SER A 328 31.85 -5.92 2.97
C SER A 328 30.95 -5.90 4.22
N VAL A 329 31.57 -5.91 5.40
CA VAL A 329 30.89 -5.84 6.71
C VAL A 329 31.44 -4.62 7.46
N ASN A 330 30.63 -4.01 8.33
CA ASN A 330 30.97 -2.84 9.14
C ASN A 330 31.36 -1.61 8.29
N THR A 331 30.75 -1.47 7.12
CA THR A 331 30.99 -0.33 6.21
C THR A 331 29.74 0.05 5.41
N TRP A 332 29.76 1.26 4.85
CA TRP A 332 28.77 1.77 3.91
C TRP A 332 29.03 1.21 2.52
N ARG A 333 28.13 0.35 2.03
CA ARG A 333 28.24 -0.30 0.73
C ARG A 333 27.48 0.47 -0.34
N CYS A 334 27.91 0.33 -1.59
CA CYS A 334 27.28 0.93 -2.76
C CYS A 334 27.11 2.45 -2.68
N ALA A 335 27.99 3.11 -1.91
CA ALA A 335 27.93 4.56 -1.71
C ALA A 335 28.17 5.33 -3.01
N ALA A 336 29.09 4.85 -3.86
CA ALA A 336 29.36 5.43 -5.18
C ALA A 336 28.13 5.39 -6.11
N SER A 337 27.23 4.43 -5.91
CA SER A 337 25.99 4.28 -6.66
C SER A 337 24.82 5.08 -6.08
N TRP A 338 25.02 5.76 -4.94
CA TRP A 338 23.98 6.50 -4.21
C TRP A 338 22.79 5.61 -3.84
N LEU A 339 23.06 4.38 -3.42
CA LEU A 339 22.03 3.39 -3.10
C LEU A 339 21.24 3.74 -1.83
N GLY A 340 21.87 4.45 -0.89
CA GLY A 340 21.31 4.85 0.41
C GLY A 340 20.39 6.07 0.38
N TRP A 341 20.33 6.83 1.48
CA TRP A 341 19.39 7.95 1.60
C TRP A 341 19.87 9.23 0.94
N GLN A 342 21.17 9.51 1.02
CA GLN A 342 21.71 10.75 0.47
C GLN A 342 21.43 10.82 -1.04
N ASN A 343 20.89 11.96 -1.49
CA ASN A 343 20.48 12.19 -2.88
C ASN A 343 19.38 11.26 -3.41
N ASN A 344 18.62 10.58 -2.56
CA ASN A 344 17.49 9.73 -3.00
C ASN A 344 16.42 10.51 -3.80
N ALA A 345 16.31 11.83 -3.62
CA ALA A 345 15.36 12.67 -4.34
C ALA A 345 15.67 12.79 -5.84
N SER A 346 16.91 12.55 -6.25
CA SER A 346 17.33 12.50 -7.65
C SER A 346 17.32 11.08 -8.21
N LYS A 347 16.76 10.13 -7.47
CA LYS A 347 16.72 8.69 -7.78
C LYS A 347 15.29 8.19 -7.94
N ASN A 348 15.13 6.98 -8.45
CA ASN A 348 13.84 6.33 -8.65
C ASN A 348 13.83 4.91 -8.08
N SER A 349 12.70 4.21 -8.19
CA SER A 349 12.50 2.88 -7.62
C SER A 349 13.34 1.77 -8.26
N THR A 350 14.05 2.04 -9.36
CA THR A 350 14.89 1.05 -10.06
C THR A 350 16.38 1.19 -9.75
N ASP A 351 16.81 2.29 -9.10
CA ASP A 351 18.22 2.58 -8.89
C ASP A 351 18.58 3.10 -7.48
N ASN A 352 17.64 2.97 -6.53
CA ASN A 352 17.84 3.36 -5.14
C ASN A 352 16.93 2.59 -4.18
N ILE A 353 17.48 2.14 -3.05
CA ILE A 353 16.77 1.24 -2.12
C ILE A 353 15.62 1.93 -1.38
N ILE A 354 15.75 3.24 -1.10
CA ILE A 354 14.73 4.01 -0.39
C ILE A 354 13.51 4.17 -1.27
N ARG A 355 13.74 4.50 -2.54
CA ARG A 355 12.69 4.66 -3.55
C ARG A 355 12.07 3.34 -3.97
N ALA A 356 12.84 2.24 -3.95
CA ALA A 356 12.35 0.94 -4.34
C ALA A 356 11.42 0.33 -3.28
N LEU A 357 11.79 0.46 -1.99
CA LEU A 357 11.07 -0.17 -0.88
C LEU A 357 10.23 0.81 -0.02
N ASP A 358 10.17 2.09 -0.42
CA ASP A 358 9.54 3.19 0.35
C ASP A 358 10.01 3.19 1.82
N ILE A 359 11.33 3.09 2.05
CA ILE A 359 11.87 2.91 3.40
C ILE A 359 11.64 4.17 4.25
N PRO A 360 11.03 4.05 5.43
CA PRO A 360 10.95 5.17 6.36
C PRO A 360 12.05 5.09 7.44
N LEU A 361 12.47 6.25 7.96
CA LEU A 361 13.55 6.35 8.95
C LEU A 361 13.06 6.18 10.40
N TRP A 362 12.81 4.95 10.81
CA TRP A 362 12.18 4.61 12.08
C TRP A 362 13.09 4.54 13.31
N GLY A 363 14.40 4.44 13.13
CA GLY A 363 15.37 4.36 14.22
C GLY A 363 15.74 2.92 14.61
N ILE A 364 15.94 2.70 15.92
CA ILE A 364 16.28 1.41 16.55
C ILE A 364 15.85 1.42 18.02
N ARG A 365 15.58 0.23 18.59
CA ARG A 365 15.60 -0.02 20.04
C ARG A 365 16.92 -0.68 20.41
N ASP A 366 17.61 -0.12 21.39
CA ASP A 366 18.87 -0.69 21.87
C ASP A 366 18.64 -2.01 22.63
N SER A 367 19.75 -2.66 22.97
CA SER A 367 19.79 -3.97 23.63
C SER A 367 19.25 -3.99 25.05
N ASP A 368 19.13 -2.83 25.70
CA ASP A 368 18.54 -2.69 27.04
C ASP A 368 17.01 -2.88 27.05
N GLY A 369 16.37 -2.91 25.87
CA GLY A 369 14.94 -3.07 25.71
C GLY A 369 14.10 -1.82 26.00
N ILE A 370 14.71 -0.72 26.44
CA ILE A 370 14.00 0.50 26.87
C ILE A 370 14.47 1.77 26.15
N THR A 371 15.68 1.79 25.57
CA THR A 371 16.22 2.96 24.87
C THR A 371 15.90 2.89 23.39
N PHE A 372 15.38 3.99 22.85
CA PHE A 372 15.05 4.16 21.44
C PHE A 372 15.75 5.39 20.88
N ARG A 373 16.33 5.28 19.68
CA ARG A 373 17.11 6.38 19.10
C ARG A 373 17.10 6.37 17.57
N ASN A 374 17.61 7.46 16.98
CA ASN A 374 17.78 7.66 15.54
C ASN A 374 16.48 7.68 14.71
N ARG A 375 15.31 7.91 15.34
CA ARG A 375 14.08 8.22 14.60
C ARG A 375 14.29 9.47 13.74
N GLY A 376 13.82 9.45 12.50
CA GLY A 376 14.02 10.51 11.51
C GLY A 376 15.45 10.59 10.96
N HIS A 377 16.42 9.91 11.57
CA HIS A 377 17.84 9.96 11.20
C HIS A 377 18.36 8.67 10.59
N GLY A 378 17.67 7.53 10.80
CA GLY A 378 18.02 6.30 10.11
C GLY A 378 17.04 5.16 10.34
N ALA A 379 17.16 4.08 9.58
CA ALA A 379 16.36 2.87 9.67
C ALA A 379 17.26 1.65 9.79
N ARG A 380 16.84 0.64 10.58
CA ARG A 380 17.55 -0.62 10.70
C ARG A 380 16.66 -1.81 10.40
N PHE A 381 17.20 -2.74 9.60
CA PHE A 381 16.49 -3.94 9.16
C PHE A 381 17.23 -5.19 9.57
N TRP A 382 16.47 -6.15 10.10
CA TRP A 382 16.99 -7.48 10.36
C TRP A 382 17.29 -8.26 9.08
N SER A 383 18.27 -9.14 9.18
CA SER A 383 18.43 -10.29 8.31
C SER A 383 18.34 -11.59 9.13
N SER A 384 17.87 -12.67 8.49
CA SER A 384 17.83 -14.00 9.08
C SER A 384 19.20 -14.68 9.19
N SER A 385 20.24 -14.13 8.55
CA SER A 385 21.59 -14.70 8.60
C SER A 385 22.35 -14.28 9.86
N ALA A 386 22.95 -15.26 10.54
CA ALA A 386 23.82 -15.06 11.71
C ALA A 386 25.31 -15.14 11.33
N SER A 387 26.16 -14.51 12.13
CA SER A 387 27.62 -14.60 12.10
C SER A 387 28.11 -14.82 13.54
N GLY A 388 28.33 -16.09 13.90
CA GLY A 388 28.64 -16.47 15.28
C GLY A 388 27.45 -16.17 16.22
N SER A 389 27.70 -15.40 17.27
CA SER A 389 26.69 -14.96 18.25
C SER A 389 26.01 -13.63 17.88
N THR A 390 26.30 -13.09 16.70
CA THR A 390 25.75 -11.81 16.22
C THR A 390 25.02 -12.00 14.90
N TYR A 391 24.19 -11.04 14.52
CA TYR A 391 23.22 -11.21 13.44
C TYR A 391 23.30 -10.05 12.45
N TYR A 392 23.23 -10.36 11.16
CA TYR A 392 23.34 -9.34 10.13
C TYR A 392 22.13 -8.40 10.13
N GLY A 393 22.40 -7.13 9.86
CA GLY A 393 21.38 -6.14 9.61
C GLY A 393 21.84 -5.08 8.60
N ARG A 394 20.87 -4.32 8.11
CA ARG A 394 21.11 -3.13 7.28
C ARG A 394 20.81 -1.89 8.08
N PHE A 395 21.67 -0.88 7.97
CA PHE A 395 21.42 0.46 8.45
C PHE A 395 21.43 1.44 7.29
N ILE A 396 20.40 2.26 7.23
CA ILE A 396 20.23 3.32 6.27
C ILE A 396 20.17 4.61 7.06
N GLY A 397 21.17 5.48 6.89
CA GLY A 397 21.24 6.79 7.55
C GLY A 397 20.84 7.90 6.61
N TRP A 398 20.12 8.91 7.11
CA TRP A 398 19.67 10.09 6.36
C TRP A 398 20.80 10.72 5.52
N SER A 399 21.99 10.86 6.12
CA SER A 399 23.10 11.60 5.52
C SER A 399 24.04 10.73 4.70
N ASN A 400 23.73 9.45 4.49
CA ASN A 400 24.67 8.50 3.90
C ASN A 400 24.22 8.02 2.52
N ALA A 401 25.17 8.01 1.58
CA ALA A 401 24.95 7.58 0.20
C ALA A 401 24.87 6.05 0.01
N GLY A 402 25.33 5.27 0.99
CA GLY A 402 25.35 3.81 0.90
C GLY A 402 24.36 3.13 1.85
N VAL A 403 24.36 1.80 1.83
CA VAL A 403 23.69 0.96 2.83
C VAL A 403 24.75 0.36 3.75
N TYR A 404 24.65 0.60 5.04
CA TYR A 404 25.62 0.09 6.01
C TYR A 404 25.24 -1.33 6.42
N ARG A 405 26.14 -2.29 6.20
CA ARG A 405 25.96 -3.67 6.69
C ARG A 405 26.69 -3.83 8.03
N ASN A 406 25.96 -4.22 9.06
CA ASN A 406 26.50 -4.39 10.41
C ASN A 406 26.06 -5.72 11.04
N LEU A 407 26.68 -6.03 12.17
CA LEU A 407 26.31 -7.10 13.08
C LEU A 407 25.65 -6.49 14.32
N TYR A 408 24.54 -7.09 14.77
CA TYR A 408 23.80 -6.70 15.96
C TYR A 408 23.66 -7.89 16.91
N ASP A 409 23.57 -7.61 18.21
CA ASP A 409 23.15 -8.61 19.20
C ASP A 409 21.63 -8.88 19.06
N LYS A 410 21.16 -10.08 19.40
CA LYS A 410 19.74 -10.45 19.27
C LYS A 410 18.78 -9.61 20.11
N SER A 411 19.27 -8.98 21.19
CA SER A 411 18.48 -8.15 22.10
C SER A 411 18.02 -6.83 21.47
N TYR A 412 18.73 -6.34 20.45
CA TYR A 412 18.33 -5.12 19.73
C TYR A 412 16.96 -5.27 19.09
N GLY A 413 16.21 -4.17 19.02
CA GLY A 413 14.97 -4.10 18.25
C GLY A 413 15.19 -3.42 16.90
N LEU A 414 15.01 -4.18 15.81
CA LEU A 414 15.10 -3.67 14.44
C LEU A 414 13.77 -3.91 13.70
N SER A 415 13.55 -3.13 12.64
CA SER A 415 12.41 -3.32 11.75
C SER A 415 12.59 -4.57 10.90
N VAL A 416 11.47 -5.11 10.42
CA VAL A 416 11.45 -6.26 9.51
C VAL A 416 10.77 -5.86 8.21
N ARG A 417 11.43 -6.18 7.10
CA ARG A 417 10.93 -6.05 5.74
C ARG A 417 10.93 -7.44 5.14
N CYS A 418 9.76 -8.02 4.91
CA CYS A 418 9.67 -9.42 4.49
C CYS A 418 9.85 -9.58 2.97
N LEU A 419 10.37 -10.74 2.59
CA LEU A 419 10.51 -11.18 1.21
C LEU A 419 9.59 -12.39 0.96
N LYS A 420 8.96 -12.44 -0.21
CA LYS A 420 8.09 -13.56 -0.61
C LYS A 420 8.94 -14.80 -0.86
N ASN A 421 8.45 -15.96 -0.41
CA ASN A 421 9.11 -17.26 -0.60
C ASN A 421 9.24 -17.67 -2.07
#